data_AF-A0A4Z0ZYM0-F1
#
_entry.id   AF-A0A4Z0ZYM0-F1
#
_cell.length_a   1.000
_cell.length_b   1.000
_cell.length_c   1.000
_cell.angle_alpha   90.00
_cell.angle_beta   90.00
_cell.angle_gamma   90.00
#
_symmetry.space_group_name_H-M   'P 1'
#
loop_
_entity.id
_entity.type
_entity.pdbx_description
1 polymer ?
#
loop_
_entity_poly.entity_id
_entity_poly.type
_entity_poly.pdbx_seq_one_letter_code
_entity_poly.pdbx_strand_id
1 'polypeptide(L)'
;MKKFTIIWILFFLPYLVFANADKKSKEMCECLKKAKSSQSETDKKECLNLREKHVKALKKGSKQHEGYLKSLNQCEQELAGVPQVDPNLTTEEKTKVVCDCMKNATKQNRMGCFKLQSDYAKTISDSEEKKAFNLNSQTCGE
;
A
#
# COMPACT_ATOMS: atom_id res chain seq x y z
N MET A 1 -33.54 -13.00 -41.29
CA MET A 1 -33.35 -13.18 -39.83
C MET A 1 -31.85 -13.16 -39.47
N LYS A 2 -31.16 -12.01 -39.45
CA LYS A 2 -29.72 -11.91 -39.07
C LYS A 2 -29.29 -10.50 -38.59
N LYS A 3 -30.19 -9.71 -37.99
CA LYS A 3 -29.86 -8.33 -37.57
C LYS A 3 -30.17 -8.00 -36.09
N PHE A 4 -30.74 -8.94 -35.34
CA PHE A 4 -31.17 -8.69 -33.95
C PHE A 4 -30.19 -9.15 -32.87
N THR A 5 -29.12 -9.88 -33.21
CA THR A 5 -28.19 -10.44 -32.22
C THR A 5 -27.02 -9.54 -31.83
N ILE A 6 -26.82 -8.40 -32.49
CA ILE A 6 -25.66 -7.52 -32.22
C ILE A 6 -25.96 -6.46 -31.15
N ILE A 7 -27.24 -6.13 -30.93
CA ILE A 7 -27.64 -5.04 -30.00
C ILE A 7 -27.59 -5.49 -28.52
N TRP A 8 -27.66 -6.79 -28.23
CA TRP A 8 -27.58 -7.30 -26.86
C TRP A 8 -26.16 -7.29 -26.26
N ILE A 9 -25.12 -7.22 -27.10
CA ILE A 9 -23.73 -7.15 -26.62
C ILE A 9 -23.38 -5.74 -26.11
N LEU A 10 -24.04 -4.70 -26.63
CA LEU A 10 -23.83 -3.31 -26.21
C LEU A 10 -24.54 -2.92 -24.90
N PHE A 11 -25.55 -3.69 -24.47
CA PHE A 11 -26.29 -3.41 -23.24
C PHE A 11 -25.63 -3.98 -21.97
N PHE A 12 -24.65 -4.89 -22.11
CA PHE A 12 -23.85 -5.41 -20.99
C PHE A 12 -22.51 -4.68 -20.78
N LEU A 13 -22.20 -3.68 -21.62
CA LEU A 13 -20.95 -2.92 -21.53
C LEU A 13 -20.90 -1.76 -20.50
N PRO A 14 -22.01 -1.22 -19.91
CA PRO A 14 -21.85 -0.12 -18.95
C PRO A 14 -21.57 -0.58 -17.51
N TYR A 15 -21.55 -1.89 -17.22
CA TYR A 15 -21.17 -2.40 -15.90
C TYR A 15 -19.65 -2.55 -15.71
N LEU A 16 -18.84 -2.09 -16.67
CA LEU A 16 -17.48 -1.64 -16.36
C LEU A 16 -17.55 -0.31 -15.61
N VAL A 17 -18.32 -0.26 -14.52
CA VAL A 17 -18.03 0.64 -13.41
C VAL A 17 -16.70 0.13 -12.87
N PHE A 18 -15.61 0.62 -13.47
CA PHE A 18 -14.27 0.46 -12.95
C PHE A 18 -14.37 0.81 -11.47
N ALA A 19 -14.35 -0.20 -10.60
CA ALA A 19 -14.27 0.00 -9.17
C ALA A 19 -13.01 0.84 -8.96
N ASN A 20 -13.19 2.13 -8.72
CA ASN A 20 -12.10 3.10 -8.74
C ASN A 20 -11.20 2.82 -7.54
N ALA A 21 -10.01 2.28 -7.82
CA ALA A 21 -9.01 1.91 -6.83
C ALA A 21 -8.67 3.08 -5.89
N ASP A 22 -8.49 4.28 -6.43
CA ASP A 22 -8.11 5.48 -5.67
C ASP A 22 -9.21 5.97 -4.76
N LYS A 23 -10.47 5.93 -5.21
CA LYS A 23 -11.61 6.29 -4.36
C LYS A 23 -11.71 5.33 -3.17
N LYS A 24 -11.60 4.03 -3.44
CA LYS A 24 -11.68 3.00 -2.40
C LYS A 24 -10.51 3.07 -1.43
N SER A 25 -9.29 3.31 -1.91
CA SER A 25 -8.13 3.45 -1.01
C SER A 25 -8.27 4.67 -0.10
N LYS A 26 -8.82 5.79 -0.61
CA LYS A 26 -9.14 6.98 0.21
C LYS A 26 -10.22 6.69 1.25
N GLU A 27 -11.32 6.07 0.86
CA GLU A 27 -12.38 5.65 1.79
C GLU A 27 -11.82 4.76 2.92
N MET A 28 -10.98 3.79 2.56
CA MET A 28 -10.34 2.91 3.54
C MET A 28 -9.37 3.68 4.44
N CYS A 29 -8.57 4.59 3.88
CA CYS A 29 -7.64 5.43 4.63
C CYS A 29 -8.34 6.30 5.68
N GLU A 30 -9.45 6.94 5.31
CA GLU A 30 -10.27 7.74 6.24
C GLU A 30 -10.88 6.86 7.34
N CYS A 31 -11.30 5.64 7.02
CA CYS A 31 -11.73 4.67 8.03
C CYS A 31 -10.60 4.38 9.04
N LEU A 32 -9.40 4.08 8.55
CA LEU A 32 -8.23 3.78 9.39
C LEU A 32 -7.84 4.97 10.28
N LYS A 33 -7.88 6.19 9.75
CA LYS A 33 -7.68 7.43 10.52
C LYS A 33 -8.69 7.54 11.66
N LYS A 34 -9.98 7.36 11.35
CA LYS A 34 -11.06 7.39 12.34
C LYS A 34 -10.83 6.33 13.43
N ALA A 35 -10.62 5.07 13.04
CA ALA A 35 -10.41 3.96 13.97
C ALA A 35 -9.16 4.17 14.86
N LYS A 36 -8.09 4.76 14.31
CA LYS A 36 -6.91 5.12 15.10
C LYS A 36 -7.22 6.22 16.12
N SER A 37 -8.00 7.23 15.72
CA SER A 37 -8.36 8.36 16.59
C SER A 37 -9.35 7.98 17.69
N SER A 38 -10.34 7.13 17.39
CA SER A 38 -11.39 6.74 18.34
C SER A 38 -10.96 5.64 19.31
N GLN A 39 -9.92 4.88 18.96
CA GLN A 39 -9.45 3.69 19.69
C GLN A 39 -10.54 2.62 19.93
N SER A 40 -11.66 2.69 19.21
CA SER A 40 -12.82 1.81 19.38
C SER A 40 -12.66 0.52 18.58
N GLU A 41 -12.92 -0.63 19.22
CA GLU A 41 -12.97 -1.93 18.53
C GLU A 41 -14.09 -2.00 17.49
N THR A 42 -15.18 -1.26 17.68
CA THR A 42 -16.26 -1.17 16.70
C THR A 42 -15.78 -0.52 15.41
N ASP A 43 -15.10 0.62 15.49
CA ASP A 43 -14.56 1.31 14.31
C ASP A 43 -13.51 0.46 13.59
N LYS A 44 -12.65 -0.25 14.34
CA LYS A 44 -11.68 -1.20 13.75
C LYS A 44 -12.39 -2.29 12.95
N LYS A 45 -13.45 -2.89 13.52
CA LYS A 45 -14.25 -3.93 12.86
C LYS A 45 -14.97 -3.40 11.62
N GLU A 46 -15.48 -2.17 11.66
CA GLU A 46 -16.06 -1.50 10.50
C GLU A 46 -15.05 -1.37 9.35
N CYS A 47 -13.82 -0.97 9.65
CA CYS A 47 -12.77 -0.88 8.63
C CYS A 47 -12.38 -2.24 8.06
N LEU A 48 -12.33 -3.30 8.87
CA LEU A 48 -12.10 -4.66 8.36
C LEU A 48 -13.20 -5.09 7.37
N ASN A 49 -14.47 -4.86 7.73
CA ASN A 49 -15.59 -5.14 6.85
C ASN A 49 -15.54 -4.31 5.56
N LEU A 50 -15.15 -3.03 5.65
CA LEU A 50 -14.99 -2.15 4.50
C LEU A 50 -13.89 -2.66 3.55
N ARG A 51 -12.74 -3.06 4.11
CA ARG A 51 -11.62 -3.64 3.35
C ARG A 51 -12.06 -4.88 2.58
N GLU A 52 -12.80 -5.79 3.20
CA GLU A 52 -13.33 -6.98 2.52
C GLU A 52 -14.28 -6.63 1.36
N LYS A 53 -15.19 -5.66 1.57
CA LYS A 53 -16.07 -5.17 0.51
C LYS A 53 -15.29 -4.59 -0.66
N HIS A 54 -14.25 -3.80 -0.38
CA HIS A 54 -13.37 -3.23 -1.41
C HIS A 54 -12.61 -4.31 -2.18
N VAL A 55 -12.00 -5.29 -1.49
CA VAL A 55 -11.27 -6.39 -2.14
C VAL A 55 -12.19 -7.23 -3.04
N LYS A 56 -13.42 -7.52 -2.58
CA LYS A 56 -14.42 -8.22 -3.40
C LYS A 56 -14.80 -7.40 -4.64
N ALA A 57 -15.07 -6.10 -4.48
CA ALA A 57 -15.46 -5.22 -5.58
C ALA A 57 -14.34 -4.99 -6.60
N LEU A 58 -13.09 -4.91 -6.15
CA LEU A 58 -11.91 -4.70 -7.00
C LEU A 58 -11.40 -5.98 -7.65
N LYS A 59 -11.86 -7.16 -7.20
CA LYS A 59 -11.35 -8.49 -7.56
C LYS A 59 -9.87 -8.64 -7.20
N LYS A 60 -9.59 -9.45 -6.16
CA LYS A 60 -8.22 -9.78 -5.72
C LYS A 60 -7.34 -10.22 -6.91
N GLY A 61 -6.15 -9.64 -7.00
CA GLY A 61 -5.18 -9.92 -8.07
C GLY A 61 -5.43 -9.19 -9.39
N SER A 62 -6.45 -8.32 -9.47
CA SER A 62 -6.62 -7.42 -10.62
C SER A 62 -5.68 -6.21 -10.51
N LYS A 63 -5.42 -5.53 -11.63
CA LYS A 63 -4.69 -4.24 -11.66
C LYS A 63 -5.34 -3.17 -10.77
N GLN A 64 -6.67 -3.18 -10.65
CA GLN A 64 -7.40 -2.23 -9.80
C GLN A 64 -7.18 -2.55 -8.32
N HIS A 65 -7.15 -3.84 -7.96
CA HIS A 65 -6.80 -4.26 -6.60
C HIS A 65 -5.35 -3.93 -6.25
N GLU A 66 -4.41 -4.09 -7.18
CA GLU A 66 -3.01 -3.69 -7.00
C GLU A 66 -2.86 -2.18 -6.78
N GLY A 67 -3.52 -1.36 -7.61
CA GLY A 67 -3.56 0.09 -7.44
C GLY A 67 -4.14 0.49 -6.08
N TYR A 68 -5.22 -0.14 -5.66
CA TYR A 68 -5.84 0.08 -4.34
C TYR A 68 -4.87 -0.22 -3.20
N LEU A 69 -4.17 -1.36 -3.25
CA LEU A 69 -3.18 -1.71 -2.23
C LEU A 69 -2.01 -0.75 -2.23
N LYS A 70 -1.53 -0.32 -3.39
CA LYS A 70 -0.43 0.66 -3.48
C LYS A 70 -0.80 1.97 -2.78
N SER A 71 -1.96 2.53 -3.11
CA SER A 71 -2.44 3.78 -2.52
C SER A 71 -2.78 3.63 -1.03
N LEU A 72 -3.35 2.49 -0.62
CA LEU A 72 -3.63 2.22 0.79
C LEU A 72 -2.35 2.07 1.62
N ASN A 73 -1.33 1.39 1.10
CA ASN A 73 -0.05 1.20 1.79
C ASN A 73 0.63 2.54 2.13
N GLN A 74 0.49 3.56 1.26
CA GLN A 74 1.02 4.89 1.54
C GLN A 74 0.35 5.51 2.77
N CYS A 75 -0.98 5.45 2.84
CA CYS A 75 -1.73 5.89 4.01
C CYS A 75 -1.38 5.10 5.27
N GLU A 76 -1.27 3.77 5.18
CA GLU A 76 -0.91 2.93 6.33
C GLU A 76 0.50 3.28 6.86
N GLN A 77 1.46 3.62 5.97
CA GLN A 77 2.80 4.08 6.37
C GLN A 77 2.75 5.44 7.08
N GLU A 78 2.00 6.41 6.55
CA GLU A 78 1.80 7.72 7.21
C GLU A 78 1.17 7.54 8.60
N LEU A 79 0.15 6.70 8.70
CA LEU A 79 -0.49 6.39 9.98
C LEU A 79 0.45 5.68 10.95
N ALA A 80 1.41 4.89 10.46
CA ALA A 80 2.43 4.25 11.30
C ALA A 80 3.60 5.18 11.65
N GLY A 81 3.62 6.41 11.13
CA GLY A 81 4.74 7.35 11.29
C GLY A 81 6.00 6.91 10.55
N VAL A 82 5.84 6.09 9.51
CA VAL A 82 6.94 5.57 8.70
C VAL A 82 7.15 6.49 7.50
N PRO A 83 8.39 6.92 7.21
CA PRO A 83 8.69 7.74 6.04
C PRO A 83 8.22 7.10 4.73
N GLN A 84 7.85 7.94 3.76
CA GLN A 84 7.61 7.50 2.38
C GLN A 84 8.95 7.26 1.67
N VAL A 85 8.92 6.40 0.65
CA VAL A 85 10.10 6.08 -0.17
C VAL A 85 10.39 7.24 -1.12
N ASP A 86 11.60 7.78 -1.06
CA ASP A 86 12.13 8.70 -2.08
C ASP A 86 13.20 7.99 -2.94
N PRO A 87 12.90 7.65 -4.21
CA PRO A 87 13.83 6.91 -5.05
C PRO A 87 15.10 7.69 -5.39
N ASN A 88 15.08 9.02 -5.28
CA ASN A 88 16.17 9.90 -5.72
C ASN A 88 17.30 10.04 -4.69
N LEU A 89 17.12 9.51 -3.48
CA LEU A 89 18.16 9.50 -2.45
C LEU A 89 19.35 8.64 -2.86
N THR A 90 20.55 9.02 -2.39
CA THR A 90 21.73 8.16 -2.51
C THR A 90 21.57 6.91 -1.65
N THR A 91 22.40 5.90 -1.88
CA THR A 91 22.37 4.68 -1.07
C THR A 91 22.74 4.93 0.39
N GLU A 92 23.66 5.85 0.69
CA GLU A 92 23.93 6.24 2.08
C GLU A 92 22.71 6.90 2.74
N GLU A 93 22.04 7.81 2.03
CA GLU A 93 20.84 8.49 2.53
C GLU A 93 19.68 7.52 2.76
N LYS A 94 19.44 6.60 1.81
CA LYS A 94 18.46 5.51 1.96
C LYS A 94 18.75 4.67 3.20
N THR A 95 20.03 4.31 3.40
CA THR A 95 20.46 3.55 4.59
C THR A 95 20.15 4.33 5.86
N LYS A 96 20.53 5.61 5.93
CA LYS A 96 20.27 6.47 7.09
C LYS A 96 18.78 6.55 7.42
N VAL A 97 17.91 6.76 6.43
CA VAL A 97 16.45 6.82 6.62
C VAL A 97 15.91 5.51 7.19
N VAL A 98 16.37 4.35 6.70
CA VAL A 98 15.96 3.04 7.24
C VAL A 98 16.44 2.89 8.68
N CYS A 99 17.68 3.26 8.97
CA CYS A 99 18.24 3.14 10.30
C CYS A 99 17.54 4.05 11.32
N ASP A 100 17.23 5.28 10.93
CA ASP A 100 16.47 6.21 11.76
C ASP A 100 15.03 5.71 11.98
N CYS A 101 14.41 5.09 10.98
CA CYS A 101 13.12 4.41 11.15
C CYS A 101 13.21 3.29 12.18
N MET A 102 14.18 2.38 12.03
CA MET A 102 14.35 1.22 12.92
C MET A 102 14.62 1.61 14.37
N LYS A 103 15.48 2.62 14.60
CA LYS A 103 15.82 3.11 15.95
C LYS A 103 14.62 3.74 16.66
N ASN A 104 13.78 4.47 15.92
CA ASN A 104 12.61 5.16 16.47
C ASN A 104 11.34 4.28 16.44
N ALA A 105 11.42 3.07 15.88
CA ALA A 105 10.28 2.19 15.75
C ALA A 105 9.91 1.58 17.11
N THR A 106 8.63 1.70 17.45
CA THR A 106 7.96 0.83 18.41
C THR A 106 7.75 -0.57 17.82
N LYS A 107 7.38 -1.53 18.67
CA LYS A 107 7.02 -2.89 18.22
C LYS A 107 5.93 -2.91 17.14
N GLN A 108 5.04 -1.91 17.13
CA GLN A 108 3.90 -1.84 16.21
C GLN A 108 4.28 -1.34 14.80
N ASN A 109 5.24 -0.42 14.68
CA ASN A 109 5.62 0.17 13.38
C ASN A 109 6.95 -0.37 12.82
N ARG A 110 7.65 -1.24 13.55
CA ARG A 110 8.88 -1.92 13.08
C ARG A 110 8.70 -2.68 11.76
N MET A 111 7.53 -3.30 11.56
CA MET A 111 7.18 -3.93 10.28
C MET A 111 7.15 -2.95 9.11
N GLY A 112 6.70 -1.71 9.37
CA GLY A 112 6.72 -0.64 8.38
C GLY A 112 8.14 -0.21 8.00
N CYS A 113 9.08 -0.21 8.94
CA CYS A 113 10.49 0.04 8.64
C CYS A 113 11.15 -1.09 7.82
N PHE A 114 10.80 -2.35 8.08
CA PHE A 114 11.26 -3.47 7.22
C PHE A 114 10.70 -3.36 5.79
N LYS A 115 9.44 -2.95 5.68
CA LYS A 115 8.85 -2.66 4.37
C LYS A 115 9.57 -1.49 3.67
N LEU A 116 9.89 -0.42 4.41
CA LEU A 116 10.65 0.73 3.90
C LEU A 116 12.02 0.31 3.35
N GLN A 117 12.75 -0.54 4.09
CA GLN A 117 14.00 -1.15 3.63
C GLN A 117 13.81 -1.93 2.32
N SER A 118 12.81 -2.80 2.26
CA SER A 118 12.50 -3.59 1.07
C SER A 118 12.15 -2.71 -0.13
N ASP A 119 11.38 -1.64 0.09
CA ASP A 119 10.97 -0.74 -0.98
C ASP A 119 12.14 0.11 -1.48
N TYR A 120 13.04 0.58 -0.60
CA TYR A 120 14.29 1.22 -1.04
C TYR A 120 15.18 0.28 -1.84
N ALA A 121 15.34 -0.98 -1.41
CA ALA A 121 16.11 -1.96 -2.18
C ALA A 121 15.57 -2.13 -3.60
N LYS A 122 14.24 -2.10 -3.80
CA LYS A 122 13.65 -2.19 -5.16
C LYS A 122 14.01 -1.00 -6.07
N THR A 123 14.41 0.14 -5.50
CA THR A 123 14.85 1.32 -6.28
C THR A 123 16.31 1.22 -6.73
N ILE A 124 17.12 0.34 -6.13
CA ILE A 124 18.54 0.18 -6.45
C ILE A 124 18.68 -0.88 -7.56
N SER A 125 19.16 -0.45 -8.72
CA SER A 125 19.33 -1.30 -9.91
C SER A 125 20.67 -2.03 -9.90
N ASP A 126 21.74 -1.41 -9.39
CA ASP A 126 23.04 -2.07 -9.27
C ASP A 126 23.02 -3.16 -8.18
N SER A 127 23.54 -4.34 -8.52
CA SER A 127 23.44 -5.52 -7.65
C SER A 127 24.38 -5.44 -6.45
N GLU A 128 25.58 -4.90 -6.63
CA GLU A 128 26.56 -4.78 -5.54
C GLU A 128 26.16 -3.65 -4.58
N GLU A 129 25.67 -2.53 -5.11
CA GLU A 129 25.11 -1.43 -4.33
C GLU A 129 23.88 -1.88 -3.52
N LYS A 130 22.97 -2.64 -4.14
CA LYS A 130 21.81 -3.24 -3.44
C LYS A 130 22.26 -4.17 -2.31
N LYS A 131 23.30 -4.99 -2.54
CA LYS A 131 23.84 -5.89 -1.54
C LYS A 131 24.45 -5.12 -0.36
N ALA A 132 25.25 -4.09 -0.64
CA ALA A 132 25.80 -3.21 0.37
C ALA A 132 24.71 -2.50 1.19
N PHE A 133 23.70 -1.95 0.52
CA PHE A 133 22.52 -1.36 1.18
C PHE A 133 21.84 -2.33 2.13
N ASN A 134 21.56 -3.56 1.69
CA ASN A 134 20.88 -4.56 2.50
C ASN A 134 21.69 -4.92 3.75
N LEU A 135 22.99 -5.15 3.61
CA LEU A 135 23.89 -5.44 4.73
C LEU A 135 23.95 -4.29 5.74
N ASN A 136 24.12 -3.06 5.24
CA ASN A 136 24.27 -1.88 6.09
C ASN A 136 22.97 -1.48 6.81
N SER A 137 21.82 -1.70 6.17
CA SER A 137 20.51 -1.36 6.74
C SER A 137 19.95 -2.46 7.65
N GLN A 138 20.36 -3.71 7.48
CA GLN A 138 19.89 -4.83 8.29
C GLN A 138 20.37 -4.75 9.75
N THR A 139 21.59 -4.29 9.98
CA THR A 139 22.19 -4.15 11.31
C THR A 139 21.56 -3.02 12.13
N CYS A 140 20.81 -2.11 11.50
CA CYS A 140 20.19 -0.99 12.19
C CYS A 140 18.96 -1.35 13.03
N GLY A 141 18.45 -2.58 12.92
CA GLY A 141 17.37 -3.10 13.76
C GLY A 141 17.84 -3.92 14.96
N GLU A 142 19.13 -4.19 15.08
CA GLU A 142 19.71 -4.94 16.21
C GLU A 142 19.85 -4.07 17.47
#